data_AF-A0A7Y6IH49-F1
#
_entry.id   AF-A0A7Y6IH49-F1
#
_cell.length_a   1.000
_cell.length_b   1.000
_cell.length_c   1.000
_cell.angle_alpha   90.00
_cell.angle_beta   90.00
_cell.angle_gamma   90.00
#
_symmetry.space_group_name_H-M   'P 1'
#
loop_
_entity.id
_entity.type
_entity.pdbx_description
1 polymer ?
#
loop_
_entity_poly.entity_id
_entity_poly.type
_entity_poly.pdbx_seq_one_letter_code
_entity_poly.pdbx_strand_id
1 'polypeptide(L)'
;MFAVVTVDFEPGNGTGSGIELAIPTDVCLVFGQNGGDQDYRVVFGYLDAFAEGMCEELAAKRQIILDAKVVLRRMVIHDVDSNEHSFHTAGKMAARTALERALDACPAEASP
;
A
#
# COMPACT_ATOMS: atom_id res chain seq x y z
N MET A 1 13.38 -1.43 -12.56
CA MET A 1 12.03 -1.32 -11.93
C MET A 1 12.20 -1.22 -10.43
N PHE A 2 11.84 -0.09 -9.84
CA PHE A 2 12.08 0.20 -8.43
C PHE A 2 10.87 0.91 -7.80
N ALA A 3 10.36 0.35 -6.71
CA ALA A 3 9.41 1.00 -5.83
C ALA A 3 9.68 0.52 -4.40
N VAL A 4 9.83 1.45 -3.47
CA VAL A 4 9.88 1.14 -2.04
C VAL A 4 8.83 1.96 -1.34
N VAL A 5 7.84 1.27 -0.79
CA VAL A 5 6.73 1.86 -0.07
C VAL A 5 6.64 1.20 1.30
N THR A 6 6.48 2.01 2.34
CA THR A 6 6.24 1.56 3.71
C THR A 6 4.89 2.08 4.15
N VAL A 7 4.00 1.15 4.50
CA VAL A 7 2.66 1.42 4.98
C VAL A 7 2.39 0.65 6.27
N ASP A 8 1.55 1.23 7.12
CA ASP A 8 0.93 0.51 8.23
C ASP A 8 -0.50 0.11 7.84
N PHE A 9 -0.93 -1.08 8.24
CA PHE A 9 -2.32 -1.51 8.14
C PHE A 9 -2.95 -1.40 9.52
N GLU A 10 -3.88 -0.47 9.68
CA GLU A 10 -4.66 -0.24 10.88
C GLU A 10 -6.10 -0.75 10.69
N PRO A 11 -6.77 -1.23 11.74
CA PRO A 11 -8.20 -1.50 11.67
C PRO A 11 -8.96 -0.26 11.22
N GLY A 12 -9.92 -0.45 10.31
CA GLY A 12 -10.85 0.61 9.94
C GLY A 12 -11.74 1.03 11.10
N ASN A 13 -12.47 2.12 10.91
CA ASN A 13 -13.32 2.71 11.94
C ASN A 13 -14.66 1.96 12.13
N GLY A 14 -14.85 0.81 11.48
CA GLY A 14 -16.01 -0.05 11.64
C GLY A 14 -17.27 0.47 10.93
N THR A 15 -17.14 1.46 10.04
CA THR A 15 -18.29 2.11 9.38
C THR A 15 -18.57 1.59 7.96
N GLY A 16 -17.74 0.68 7.43
CA GLY A 16 -17.94 0.09 6.12
C GLY A 16 -16.98 -1.06 5.82
N SER A 17 -17.12 -1.67 4.64
CA SER A 17 -16.12 -2.57 4.07
C SER A 17 -15.29 -1.78 3.07
N GLY A 18 -13.96 -1.80 3.19
CA GLY A 18 -13.11 -1.09 2.24
C GLY A 18 -11.71 -0.81 2.77
N ILE A 19 -10.93 -0.19 1.91
CA ILE A 19 -9.56 0.21 2.20
C ILE A 19 -9.47 1.71 1.98
N GLU A 20 -8.98 2.43 2.99
CA GLU A 20 -8.68 3.85 2.87
C GLU A 20 -7.16 4.04 2.88
N LEU A 21 -6.59 4.60 1.82
CA LEU A 21 -5.19 5.03 1.81
C LEU A 21 -5.08 6.43 2.41
N ALA A 22 -4.52 6.52 3.61
CA ALA A 22 -4.27 7.76 4.32
C ALA A 22 -2.83 8.24 4.09
N ILE A 23 -2.68 9.50 3.68
CA ILE A 23 -1.40 10.18 3.51
C ILE A 23 -1.28 11.23 4.62
N PRO A 24 -0.53 10.94 5.69
CA PRO A 24 -0.40 11.87 6.80
C PRO A 24 0.52 13.06 6.42
N THR A 25 0.42 14.16 7.17
CA THR A 25 1.21 15.38 6.90
C THR A 25 2.72 15.19 7.12
N ASP A 26 3.12 14.14 7.83
CA ASP A 26 4.50 13.78 8.15
C ASP A 26 5.05 12.65 7.24
N VAL A 27 4.38 12.36 6.12
CA VAL A 27 4.85 11.34 5.16
C VAL A 27 6.27 11.66 4.67
N CYS A 28 7.14 10.64 4.67
CA CYS A 28 8.51 10.77 4.18
C CYS A 28 8.58 10.42 2.68
N LEU A 29 8.66 11.44 1.83
CA LEU A 29 8.93 11.27 0.40
C LEU A 29 10.44 11.43 0.12
N VAL A 30 11.04 10.39 -0.45
CA VAL A 30 12.48 10.38 -0.78
C VAL A 30 12.62 10.27 -2.29
N PHE A 31 13.23 11.27 -2.90
CA PHE A 31 13.50 11.33 -4.34
C PHE A 31 14.97 10.97 -4.61
N GLY A 32 15.25 10.54 -5.84
CA GLY A 32 16.60 10.27 -6.31
C GLY A 32 17.51 11.50 -6.25
N GLN A 33 18.81 11.28 -6.44
CA GLN A 33 19.83 12.31 -6.25
C GLN A 33 19.70 13.50 -7.20
N ASN A 34 18.92 13.41 -8.28
CA ASN A 34 18.82 14.50 -9.23
C ASN A 34 17.77 15.56 -8.88
N GLY A 35 16.97 15.37 -7.81
CA GLY A 35 16.18 16.42 -7.16
C GLY A 35 15.40 17.34 -8.11
N GLY A 36 15.00 16.82 -9.28
CA GLY A 36 14.33 17.59 -10.31
C GLY A 36 12.98 18.10 -9.80
N ASP A 37 12.49 19.16 -10.44
CA ASP A 37 11.24 19.82 -10.08
C ASP A 37 10.13 18.79 -9.81
N GLN A 38 9.69 18.73 -8.56
CA GLN A 38 8.85 17.64 -8.07
C GLN A 38 7.44 17.81 -8.62
N ASP A 39 7.15 17.16 -9.73
CA ASP A 39 5.79 17.13 -10.26
C ASP A 39 4.92 16.25 -9.36
N TYR A 40 4.19 16.88 -8.45
CA TYR A 40 3.25 16.21 -7.55
C TYR A 40 2.25 15.32 -8.30
N ARG A 41 1.94 15.61 -9.58
CA ARG A 41 1.06 14.77 -10.39
C ARG A 41 1.65 13.37 -10.61
N VAL A 42 2.97 13.27 -10.72
CA VAL A 42 3.68 11.99 -10.84
C VAL A 42 3.59 11.21 -9.53
N VAL A 43 3.76 11.89 -8.40
CA VAL A 43 3.60 11.27 -7.07
C VAL A 43 2.18 10.75 -6.88
N PHE A 44 1.16 11.54 -7.25
CA PHE A 44 -0.23 11.10 -7.20
C PHE A 44 -0.50 9.90 -8.12
N GLY A 45 0.02 9.89 -9.35
CA GLY A 45 -0.12 8.73 -10.24
C GLY A 45 0.50 7.45 -9.66
N TYR A 46 1.64 7.57 -8.98
CA TYR A 46 2.24 6.43 -8.27
C TYR A 46 1.42 5.97 -7.06
N LEU A 47 0.80 6.88 -6.32
CA LEU A 47 -0.09 6.56 -5.21
C LEU A 47 -1.37 5.88 -5.69
N ASP A 48 -1.95 6.36 -6.78
CA ASP A 48 -3.12 5.76 -7.43
C ASP A 48 -2.79 4.33 -7.90
N ALA A 49 -1.67 4.16 -8.61
CA ALA A 49 -1.21 2.84 -9.04
C ALA A 49 -0.97 1.89 -7.85
N PHE A 50 -0.37 2.39 -6.76
CA PHE A 50 -0.17 1.62 -5.53
C PHE A 50 -1.51 1.19 -4.90
N ALA A 51 -2.47 2.11 -4.78
CA ALA A 51 -3.80 1.83 -4.26
C ALA A 51 -4.56 0.82 -5.12
N GLU A 52 -4.51 0.97 -6.45
CA GLU A 52 -5.10 0.03 -7.41
C GLU A 52 -4.52 -1.38 -7.23
N GLY A 53 -3.19 -1.50 -7.13
CA GLY A 53 -2.53 -2.78 -6.91
C GLY A 53 -2.97 -3.46 -5.60
N MET A 54 -3.12 -2.71 -4.51
CA MET A 54 -3.66 -3.24 -3.26
C MET A 54 -5.10 -3.73 -3.42
N CYS A 55 -5.96 -2.91 -4.02
CA CYS A 55 -7.37 -3.24 -4.25
C CYS A 55 -7.53 -4.49 -5.12
N GLU A 56 -6.73 -4.64 -6.18
CA GLU A 56 -6.72 -5.83 -7.03
C GLU A 56 -6.34 -7.10 -6.27
N GLU A 57 -5.25 -7.07 -5.50
CA GLU A 57 -4.80 -8.24 -4.74
C GLU A 57 -5.85 -8.63 -3.68
N LEU A 58 -6.44 -7.65 -2.99
CA LEU A 58 -7.47 -7.90 -1.98
C LEU A 58 -8.77 -8.42 -2.60
N ALA A 59 -9.19 -7.85 -3.73
CA ALA A 59 -10.36 -8.32 -4.49
C ALA A 59 -10.17 -9.74 -5.05
N ALA A 60 -8.94 -10.13 -5.42
CA ALA A 60 -8.63 -11.48 -5.87
C ALA A 60 -8.72 -12.50 -4.72
N LYS A 61 -8.48 -12.08 -3.48
CA LYS A 61 -8.39 -12.98 -2.33
C LYS A 61 -9.71 -13.28 -1.63
N ARG A 62 -10.82 -12.57 -1.95
CA ARG A 62 -12.28 -12.78 -1.65
C ARG A 62 -12.74 -13.43 -0.33
N GLN A 63 -11.85 -13.79 0.58
CA GLN A 63 -12.14 -14.63 1.75
C GLN A 63 -12.23 -13.82 3.05
N ILE A 64 -11.87 -12.53 3.03
CA ILE A 64 -11.86 -11.67 4.21
C ILE A 64 -12.53 -10.34 3.85
N ILE A 65 -13.58 -9.96 4.58
CA ILE A 65 -14.08 -8.58 4.58
C ILE A 65 -13.06 -7.77 5.38
N LEU A 66 -12.21 -7.03 4.68
CA LEU A 66 -11.22 -6.17 5.30
C LEU A 66 -11.80 -4.75 5.39
N ASP A 67 -11.95 -4.24 6.61
CA ASP A 67 -12.09 -2.81 6.89
C ASP A 67 -10.75 -2.34 7.44
N ALA A 68 -9.97 -1.66 6.62
CA ALA A 68 -8.60 -1.27 6.96
C ALA A 68 -8.25 0.13 6.49
N LYS A 69 -7.55 0.85 7.36
CA LYS A 69 -6.87 2.09 7.02
C LYS A 69 -5.41 1.79 6.74
N VAL A 70 -4.95 2.14 5.55
CA VAL A 70 -3.55 1.98 5.12
C VAL A 70 -2.86 3.32 5.26
N VAL A 71 -1.92 3.45 6.20
CA VAL A 71 -1.23 4.72 6.47
C VAL A 71 0.12 4.72 5.77
N LEU A 72 0.32 5.63 4.80
CA LEU A 72 1.60 5.79 4.13
C LEU A 72 2.62 6.45 5.05
N ARG A 73 3.73 5.75 5.33
CA ARG A 73 4.84 6.28 6.14
C ARG A 73 5.97 6.80 5.28
N ARG A 74 6.33 6.03 4.26
CA ARG A 74 7.50 6.34 3.43
C ARG A 74 7.32 5.86 2.01
N MET A 75 7.80 6.67 1.07
CA MET A 75 7.84 6.35 -0.35
C MET A 75 9.20 6.77 -0.92
N VAL A 76 9.86 5.86 -1.62
CA VAL A 76 11.11 6.14 -2.33
C VAL A 76 10.86 6.07 -3.82
N ILE A 77 11.23 7.14 -4.51
CA ILE A 77 11.09 7.31 -5.95
C ILE A 77 12.49 7.41 -6.54
N HIS A 78 12.82 6.49 -7.44
CA HIS A 78 14.06 6.52 -8.21
C HIS A 78 13.79 7.13 -9.58
N ASP A 79 14.54 8.18 -9.94
CA ASP A 79 14.29 9.04 -11.11
C ASP A 79 14.11 8.27 -12.43
N VAL A 80 14.83 7.15 -12.59
CA VAL A 80 14.86 6.38 -13.84
C VAL A 80 14.09 5.06 -13.75
N ASP A 81 13.99 4.48 -12.55
CA ASP A 81 13.50 3.11 -12.37
C ASP A 81 12.07 3.02 -11.82
N SER A 82 11.57 4.12 -11.26
CA SER A 82 10.22 4.20 -10.73
C SER A 82 9.22 4.55 -11.82
N ASN A 83 8.12 3.81 -11.83
CA ASN A 83 6.98 4.02 -12.72
C ASN A 83 5.70 3.47 -12.08
N GLU A 84 4.53 3.80 -12.62
CA GLU A 84 3.24 3.35 -12.08
C GLU A 84 3.18 1.82 -11.93
N HIS A 85 3.67 1.06 -12.91
CA HIS A 85 3.69 -0.40 -12.84
C HIS A 85 4.47 -0.95 -11.64
N SER A 86 5.60 -0.31 -11.29
CA SER A 86 6.39 -0.68 -10.12
C SER A 86 5.65 -0.43 -8.80
N PHE A 87 4.91 0.68 -8.71
CA PHE A 87 4.11 1.01 -7.53
C PHE A 87 2.85 0.15 -7.43
N HIS A 88 2.23 -0.19 -8.55
CA HIS A 88 1.14 -1.16 -8.60
C HIS A 88 1.58 -2.54 -8.08
N THR A 89 2.75 -3.01 -8.54
CA THR A 89 3.34 -4.25 -8.04
C THR A 89 3.64 -4.15 -6.53
N ALA A 90 4.17 -3.02 -6.06
CA ALA A 90 4.41 -2.80 -4.64
C ALA A 90 3.11 -2.82 -3.82
N GLY A 91 2.01 -2.27 -4.35
CA GLY A 91 0.68 -2.33 -3.75
C GLY A 91 0.20 -3.77 -3.57
N LYS A 92 0.29 -4.58 -4.63
CA LYS A 92 -0.05 -6.02 -4.55
C LYS A 92 0.76 -6.74 -3.48
N MET A 93 2.06 -6.49 -3.43
CA MET A 93 2.93 -7.10 -2.42
C MET A 93 2.56 -6.67 -1.00
N ALA A 94 2.30 -5.37 -0.77
CA ALA A 94 1.91 -4.86 0.54
C ALA A 94 0.62 -5.52 1.03
N ALA A 95 -0.41 -5.57 0.18
CA ALA A 95 -1.69 -6.22 0.48
C ALA A 95 -1.50 -7.72 0.78
N ARG A 96 -0.73 -8.43 -0.03
CA ARG A 96 -0.45 -9.86 0.18
C ARG A 96 0.25 -10.10 1.51
N THR A 97 1.31 -9.36 1.80
CA THR A 97 2.06 -9.50 3.05
C THR A 97 1.20 -9.17 4.26
N ALA A 98 0.33 -8.16 4.17
CA ALA A 98 -0.60 -7.84 5.25
C ALA A 98 -1.60 -8.97 5.51
N LEU A 99 -2.18 -9.55 4.45
CA LEU A 99 -3.10 -10.70 4.55
C LEU A 99 -2.41 -11.93 5.14
N GLU A 100 -1.21 -12.27 4.68
CA GLU A 100 -0.44 -13.41 5.20
C GLU A 100 -0.18 -13.24 6.69
N ARG A 101 0.26 -12.06 7.13
CA ARG A 101 0.48 -11.76 8.56
C ARG A 101 -0.80 -11.80 9.38
N ALA A 102 -1.92 -11.30 8.84
CA ALA A 102 -3.20 -11.33 9.53
C ALA A 102 -3.71 -12.77 9.72
N LEU A 103 -3.51 -13.63 8.72
CA LEU A 103 -3.84 -15.06 8.79
C LEU A 103 -2.93 -15.80 9.77
N ASP A 104 -1.62 -15.53 9.77
CA ASP A 104 -0.68 -16.14 10.71
C ASP A 104 -0.94 -15.71 12.17
N ALA A 105 -1.36 -14.46 12.38
CA ALA A 105 -1.72 -13.93 13.69
C ALA A 105 -3.07 -14.45 14.22
N CYS A 106 -3.89 -15.05 13.35
CA CYS A 106 -5.15 -15.69 13.70
C CYS A 106 -5.01 -17.22 13.54
N PRO A 107 -4.32 -17.92 14.47
CA PRO A 107 -4.29 -19.36 14.42
C PRO A 107 -5.73 -19.84 14.50
N ALA A 108 -6.17 -20.60 13.48
CA ALA A 108 -7.48 -21.25 13.47
C ALA A 108 -7.74 -21.80 14.87
N GLU A 109 -8.80 -21.32 15.52
CA GLU A 109 -9.19 -21.82 16.83
C GLU A 109 -9.17 -23.34 16.76
N ALA A 110 -8.29 -23.94 17.56
CA ALA A 110 -8.23 -25.36 17.74
C ALA A 110 -9.56 -25.77 18.37
N SER A 111 -10.53 -26.17 17.55
CA SER A 111 -11.75 -26.82 18.03
C SER A 111 -11.40 -28.22 18.55
N PRO A 112 -11.64 -28.53 19.83
CA PRO A 112 -11.85 -29.91 20.27
C PRO A 112 -13.21 -30.44 19.80
#